data_AF-A0A0C1N1P5-F1
#
_entry.id   AF-A0A0C1N1P5-F1
#
_cell.length_a   1.000
_cell.length_b   1.000
_cell.length_c   1.000
_cell.angle_alpha   90.00
_cell.angle_beta   90.00
_cell.angle_gamma   90.00
#
_symmetry.space_group_name_H-M   'P 1'
#
loop_
_entity.id
_entity.type
_entity.pdbx_description
1 polymer ?
#
loop_
_entity_poly.entity_id
_entity_poly.type
_entity_poly.pdbx_seq_one_letter_code
_entity_poly.pdbx_strand_id
1 'polypeptide(L)' 'MTKELIEIKVVPFGIPQHILNVNPSITETKIIKLTRVPVIGEWIIWRNQNFQISKVIHLTEDDTCTAIVLMDWRES' A
#
# COMPACT_ATOMS: atom_id res chain seq x y z
N MET A 1 23.68 -13.00 -1.13
CA MET A 1 23.15 -11.62 -1.07
C MET A 1 21.84 -11.65 -0.29
N THR A 2 21.85 -11.18 0.95
CA THR A 2 20.62 -10.90 1.71
C THR A 2 19.94 -9.73 1.02
N LYS A 3 18.70 -9.90 0.54
CA LYS A 3 17.95 -8.77 0.00
C LYS A 3 17.58 -7.86 1.17
N GLU A 4 18.11 -6.65 1.18
CA GLU A 4 17.74 -5.64 2.15
C GLU A 4 16.26 -5.30 1.99
N LEU A 5 15.55 -5.19 3.12
CA LEU A 5 14.14 -4.83 3.13
C LEU A 5 14.03 -3.31 3.16
N ILE A 6 13.20 -2.76 2.28
CA ILE A 6 12.90 -1.33 2.24
C ILE A 6 11.55 -1.05 2.89
N GLU A 7 11.46 0.09 3.58
CA GLU A 7 10.24 0.55 4.23
C GLU A 7 9.38 1.36 3.25
N ILE A 8 8.10 1.02 3.13
CA ILE A 8 7.14 1.63 2.22
C ILE A 8 5.88 1.98 2.98
N LYS A 9 5.40 3.22 2.85
CA LYS A 9 4.13 3.66 3.42
C LYS A 9 2.99 3.36 2.44
N VAL A 10 2.07 2.48 2.82
CA VAL A 10 0.87 2.18 2.00
C VAL A 10 -0.32 3.01 2.44
N VAL A 11 -1.05 3.57 1.47
CA VAL A 11 -2.22 4.43 1.67
C VAL A 11 -3.39 3.86 0.86
N PRO A 12 -4.33 3.14 1.51
CA PRO A 12 -5.52 2.61 0.86
C PRO A 12 -6.57 3.69 0.62
N PHE A 13 -7.27 3.62 -0.51
CA PHE A 13 -8.40 4.48 -0.82
C PHE A 13 -9.38 3.80 -1.79
N GLY A 14 -10.49 4.47 -2.13
CA GLY A 14 -11.52 3.93 -3.03
C GLY A 14 -12.38 2.82 -2.42
N ILE A 15 -12.31 2.63 -1.09
CA ILE A 15 -12.96 1.52 -0.40
C ILE A 15 -14.47 1.76 -0.28
N PRO A 16 -15.33 0.84 -0.75
CA PRO A 16 -16.78 0.96 -0.59
C PRO A 16 -17.24 0.97 0.86
N GLN A 17 -18.29 1.73 1.17
CA GLN A 17 -18.83 1.87 2.53
C GLN A 17 -19.20 0.52 3.18
N HIS A 18 -19.72 -0.42 2.41
CA HIS A 18 -20.10 -1.74 2.94
C HIS A 18 -18.87 -2.54 3.43
N ILE A 19 -17.71 -2.39 2.77
CA ILE A 19 -16.44 -2.98 3.23
C ILE A 19 -15.95 -2.26 4.50
N LEU A 20 -16.06 -0.94 4.56
CA LEU A 20 -15.69 -0.16 5.75
C LEU A 20 -16.53 -0.54 6.97
N ASN A 21 -17.82 -0.84 6.79
CA ASN A 21 -18.68 -1.25 7.89
C ASN A 21 -18.26 -2.60 8.50
N VAL A 22 -17.66 -3.49 7.71
CA VAL A 22 -17.16 -4.79 8.15
C VAL A 22 -15.74 -4.68 8.70
N ASN A 23 -14.90 -3.87 8.06
CA ASN A 23 -13.50 -3.71 8.41
C ASN A 23 -13.05 -2.24 8.30
N PRO A 24 -13.36 -1.39 9.30
CA PRO A 24 -12.99 0.03 9.26
C PRO A 24 -11.48 0.25 9.16
N SER A 25 -10.72 -0.68 9.75
CA SER A 25 -9.27 -0.67 9.87
C SER A 25 -8.55 -0.82 8.50
N ILE A 26 -9.27 -1.21 7.45
CA ILE A 26 -8.75 -1.28 6.08
C ILE A 26 -8.22 0.07 5.56
N THR A 27 -8.71 1.18 6.11
CA THR A 27 -8.29 2.55 5.75
C THR A 27 -6.96 2.96 6.39
N GLU A 28 -6.45 2.18 7.34
CA GLU A 28 -5.23 2.53 8.07
C GLU A 28 -4.02 2.54 7.14
N THR A 29 -3.38 3.70 7.10
CA THR A 29 -2.06 3.89 6.49
C THR A 29 -1.00 3.22 7.36
N LYS A 30 -0.08 2.46 6.74
CA LYS A 30 0.93 1.72 7.49
C LYS A 30 2.26 1.65 6.74
N ILE A 31 3.36 1.63 7.49
CA ILE A 31 4.68 1.31 6.95
C ILE A 31 4.86 -0.21 6.92
N ILE A 32 5.22 -0.75 5.77
CA ILE A 32 5.51 -2.17 5.55
C ILE A 32 6.91 -2.34 4.97
N LYS A 33 7.46 -3.54 5.13
CA LYS A 33 8.78 -3.91 4.60
C LYS A 33 8.63 -4.78 3.36
N LEU A 34 9.21 -4.33 2.25
CA LEU A 34 9.21 -5.05 0.98
C LEU A 34 10.63 -5.19 0.45
N THR A 35 10.85 -6.06 -0.53
CA THR A 35 12.16 -6.23 -1.18
C THR A 35 12.42 -5.22 -2.30
N ARG A 36 11.37 -4.51 -2.74
CA ARG A 36 11.43 -3.44 -3.74
C ARG A 36 10.20 -2.54 -3.60
N VAL A 37 10.25 -1.38 -4.25
CA VAL A 37 9.09 -0.51 -4.39
C VAL A 37 8.10 -1.19 -5.36
N PRO A 38 6.81 -1.32 -5.02
CA PRO A 38 5.77 -1.76 -5.95
C PRO A 38 5.67 -0.85 -7.17
N VAL A 39 5.16 -1.36 -8.30
CA VAL A 39 4.90 -0.56 -9.50
C VAL A 39 3.41 -0.27 -9.65
N ILE A 40 3.08 0.79 -10.38
CA ILE A 40 1.67 1.09 -10.75
C ILE A 40 1.09 -0.09 -11.53
N GLY A 41 -0.14 -0.47 -11.19
CA GLY A 41 -0.86 -1.62 -11.76
C GLY A 41 -0.63 -2.94 -11.01
N GLU A 42 0.37 -3.02 -10.13
CA GLU A 42 0.64 -4.20 -9.32
C GLU A 42 -0.48 -4.44 -8.30
N TRP A 43 -0.79 -5.71 -8.04
CA TRP A 43 -1.83 -6.12 -7.09
C TRP A 43 -1.24 -6.41 -5.71
N ILE A 44 -1.91 -5.92 -4.68
CA ILE A 44 -1.61 -6.18 -3.28
C ILE A 44 -2.88 -6.63 -2.57
N ILE A 45 -2.77 -7.69 -1.78
CA ILE A 45 -3.81 -8.10 -0.84
C ILE A 45 -3.55 -7.39 0.48
N TRP A 46 -4.48 -6.55 0.91
CA TRP A 46 -4.40 -5.81 2.17
C TRP A 46 -5.62 -6.10 3.02
N ARG A 47 -5.42 -6.66 4.22
CA ARG A 47 -6.51 -7.06 5.15
C ARG A 47 -7.65 -7.82 4.47
N ASN A 48 -7.28 -8.84 3.68
CA ASN A 48 -8.19 -9.70 2.92
C ASN A 48 -9.02 -8.97 1.86
N GLN A 49 -8.51 -7.88 1.31
CA GLN A 49 -9.15 -7.11 0.24
C GLN A 49 -8.14 -6.85 -0.87
N ASN A 50 -8.64 -6.79 -2.10
CA ASN A 50 -7.81 -6.60 -3.27
C ASN A 50 -7.60 -5.10 -3.51
N PHE A 51 -6.34 -4.72 -3.67
CA PHE A 51 -5.96 -3.39 -4.06
C PHE A 51 -5.03 -3.44 -5.26
N GLN A 52 -5.15 -2.43 -6.11
CA GLN A 52 -4.22 -2.20 -7.20
C GLN A 52 -3.44 -0.92 -6.92
N ILE A 53 -2.12 -0.96 -7.11
CA ILE A 53 -1.29 0.23 -6.94
C ILE A 53 -1.63 1.23 -8.04
N SER A 54 -2.05 2.43 -7.64
CA SER A 54 -2.48 3.48 -8.56
C SER A 54 -1.44 4.59 -8.69
N LYS A 55 -0.62 4.81 -7.66
CA LYS A 55 0.42 5.82 -7.66
C LYS A 55 1.55 5.45 -6.70
N VAL A 56 2.77 5.77 -7.11
CA VAL A 56 3.99 5.61 -6.32
C VAL A 56 4.68 6.97 -6.25
N ILE A 57 5.01 7.41 -5.03
CA ILE A 57 5.72 8.66 -4.76
C ILE A 57 7.03 8.28 -4.09
N HIS A 58 8.14 8.46 -4.81
CA HIS A 58 9.47 8.25 -4.27
C HIS A 58 9.85 9.44 -3.38
N LEU A 59 10.35 9.14 -2.19
CA LEU A 59 10.82 10.14 -1.25
C LEU A 59 12.34 10.27 -1.36
N THR A 60 12.85 11.49 -1.19
CA THR A 60 14.29 11.77 -1.10
C THR A 60 14.72 11.85 0.37
N GLU A 61 16.02 11.82 0.66
CA GLU A 61 16.61 11.55 1.99
C GLU A 61 16.00 12.38 3.16
N ASP A 62 15.97 11.74 4.35
CA ASP A 62 15.36 12.11 5.66
C ASP A 62 13.93 11.62 5.94
N ASP A 63 13.28 10.91 5.02
CA ASP A 63 11.97 10.32 5.28
C ASP A 63 12.04 8.92 5.91
N THR A 64 11.11 8.63 6.83
CA THR A 64 10.95 7.31 7.51
C THR A 64 10.65 6.13 6.58
N CYS A 65 10.53 6.33 5.27
CA CYS A 65 10.28 5.28 4.29
C CYS A 65 10.77 5.72 2.91
N THR A 66 11.04 4.76 2.01
CA THR A 66 11.58 4.99 0.67
C THR A 66 10.52 5.51 -0.31
N ALA A 67 9.25 5.17 -0.09
CA ALA A 67 8.15 5.61 -0.95
C ALA A 67 6.79 5.60 -0.23
N ILE A 68 5.88 6.42 -0.73
CA ILE A 68 4.45 6.35 -0.43
C ILE A 68 3.74 5.68 -1.62
N VAL A 69 2.98 4.65 -1.32
CA VAL A 69 2.26 3.84 -2.30
C VAL A 69 0.77 3.99 -2.06
N LEU A 70 0.09 4.57 -3.04
CA LEU A 70 -1.35 4.73 -3.06
C LEU A 70 -1.95 3.48 -3.71
N MET A 71 -2.89 2.84 -3.01
CA MET A 71 -3.51 1.60 -3.45
C MET A 71 -5.03 1.77 -3.50
N ASP A 72 -5.60 1.56 -4.69
CA ASP A 72 -7.03 1.69 -4.98
C ASP A 72 -7.72 0.34 -4.78
N TRP A 73 -8.81 0.33 -4.03
CA TRP A 73 -9.60 -0.90 -3.85
C TRP A 73 -10.17 -1.35 -5.19
N ARG A 74 -10.16 -2.65 -5.44
CA ARG A 74 -10.73 -3.25 -6.64
C ARG A 74 -11.63 -4.40 -6.25
N GLU A 75 -12.77 -4.46 -6.92
CA GLU A 75 -13.52 -5.71 -7.00
C GLU A 75 -12.65 -6.73 -7.76
N SER A 76 -12.60 -7.95 -7.24
CA SER A 76 -11.74 -9.05 -7.71
C SER A 76 -11.92 -9.35 -9.20
#